data_AF-A0A9W8E9J9-F1
#
_entry.id   AF-A0A9W8E9J9-F1
#
_cell.length_a   1.000
_cell.length_b   1.000
_cell.length_c   1.000
_cell.angle_alpha   90.00
_cell.angle_beta   90.00
_cell.angle_gamma   90.00
#
_symmetry.space_group_name_H-M   'P 1'
#
loop_
_entity.id
_entity.type
_entity.pdbx_description
1 polymer ?
#
loop_
_entity_poly.entity_id
_entity_poly.type
_entity_poly.pdbx_seq_one_letter_code
_entity_poly.pdbx_strand_id
1 'polypeptide(L)'
;MTFQTLARHVDEFLENENWFTLNRMIKADIIALCQERGLKTEGTKATLIQSLMDWKLGARPVPVPTTPHLETQSVRQTSIYNTDCLDELSDIVDEIPFESLEIGKKLGSGGFKDCYAGRYIEQPVAIGELRITEFTAEEFAEIKHEISVL
;
A
#
# COMPACT_ATOMS: atom_id res chain seq x y z
N MET A 1 23.81 7.92 6.30
CA MET A 1 22.73 7.84 7.29
C MET A 1 21.84 6.68 6.91
N THR A 2 21.81 5.64 7.74
CA THR A 2 21.03 4.42 7.54
C THR A 2 19.61 4.66 8.04
N PHE A 3 18.62 4.62 7.15
CA PHE A 3 17.22 4.57 7.55
C PHE A 3 16.84 3.10 7.73
N GLN A 4 16.56 2.71 8.97
CA GLN A 4 15.91 1.46 9.30
C GLN A 4 14.40 1.68 9.19
N THR A 5 13.74 1.00 8.27
CA THR A 5 12.29 0.86 8.30
C THR A 5 11.98 -0.12 9.42
N LEU A 6 11.61 0.39 10.59
CA LEU A 6 10.99 -0.44 11.61
C LEU A 6 9.71 -1.01 10.99
N ALA A 7 9.62 -2.35 10.90
CA ALA A 7 8.35 -3.01 10.69
C ALA A 7 7.35 -2.37 11.65
N ARG A 8 6.18 -1.95 11.15
CA ARG A 8 5.11 -1.43 12.00
C ARG A 8 4.99 -2.38 13.18
N HIS A 9 4.99 -1.85 14.39
CA HIS A 9 4.81 -2.60 15.62
C HIS A 9 3.38 -3.18 15.61
N VAL A 10 3.17 -4.24 14.85
CA VAL A 10 1.99 -5.08 14.96
C VAL A 10 2.11 -5.71 16.33
N ASP A 11 1.14 -5.38 17.17
CA ASP A 11 1.07 -5.93 18.51
C ASP A 11 0.65 -7.40 18.41
N GLU A 12 1.62 -8.28 18.14
CA GLU A 12 1.41 -9.71 17.91
C GLU A 12 0.65 -10.36 19.08
N PHE A 13 0.84 -9.83 20.29
CA PHE A 13 0.09 -10.24 21.47
C PHE A 13 -1.39 -9.88 21.31
N LEU A 14 -1.73 -8.61 21.08
CA LEU A 14 -3.12 -8.18 21.00
C LEU A 14 -3.84 -8.67 19.72
N GLU A 15 -3.12 -8.96 18.64
CA GLU A 15 -3.68 -9.47 17.38
C GLU A 15 -4.43 -10.79 17.56
N ASN A 16 -3.93 -11.67 18.43
CA ASN A 16 -4.53 -12.97 18.73
C ASN A 16 -5.57 -12.93 19.86
N GLU A 17 -5.59 -11.84 20.63
CA GLU A 17 -6.48 -11.67 21.78
C GLU A 17 -7.90 -11.23 21.37
N ASN A 18 -8.92 -11.83 22.00
CA ASN A 18 -10.32 -11.47 21.79
C ASN A 18 -10.95 -10.99 23.10
N TRP A 19 -12.18 -10.48 23.03
CA TRP A 19 -12.88 -9.96 24.21
C TRP A 19 -12.91 -10.96 25.38
N PHE A 20 -13.15 -12.24 25.07
CA PHE A 20 -13.28 -13.30 26.07
C PHE A 20 -11.94 -13.61 26.75
N THR A 21 -10.85 -13.67 25.98
CA THR A 21 -9.51 -13.92 26.49
C THR A 21 -9.02 -12.75 27.35
N LEU A 22 -9.22 -11.50 26.90
CA LEU A 22 -8.90 -10.31 27.71
C LEU A 22 -9.75 -10.24 28.98
N ASN A 23 -11.03 -10.61 28.92
CA ASN A 23 -11.87 -10.64 30.12
C ASN A 23 -11.45 -11.72 31.13
N ARG A 24 -10.63 -12.70 30.74
CA ARG A 24 -10.05 -13.70 31.66
C ARG A 24 -8.82 -13.17 32.40
N MET A 25 -8.12 -12.17 31.86
CA MET A 25 -6.93 -11.58 32.48
C MET A 25 -7.29 -10.78 33.75
N ILE A 26 -6.34 -10.59 34.66
CA ILE A 26 -6.58 -9.72 35.82
C ILE A 26 -6.59 -8.25 35.39
N LYS A 27 -7.31 -7.40 36.13
CA LYS A 27 -7.44 -5.96 35.79
C LYS A 27 -6.07 -5.27 35.72
N ALA A 28 -5.11 -5.66 36.56
CA ALA A 28 -3.76 -5.11 36.56
C ALA A 28 -3.03 -5.35 35.23
N ASP A 29 -3.12 -6.57 34.67
CA ASP A 29 -2.51 -6.88 33.38
C ASP A 29 -3.14 -6.07 32.25
N ILE A 30 -4.47 -5.93 32.27
CA ILE A 30 -5.20 -5.10 31.29
C ILE A 30 -4.75 -3.63 31.39
N ILE A 31 -4.54 -3.11 32.61
CA ILE A 31 -4.02 -1.76 32.82
C ILE A 31 -2.60 -1.64 32.27
N ALA A 32 -1.73 -2.63 32.50
CA ALA A 32 -0.38 -2.65 31.95
C ALA A 32 -0.41 -2.63 30.41
N LEU A 33 -1.27 -3.44 29.80
CA LEU A 33 -1.48 -3.45 28.36
C LEU A 33 -1.95 -2.08 27.83
N CYS A 34 -2.88 -1.44 28.52
CA CYS A 34 -3.30 -0.08 28.16
C CYS A 34 -2.13 0.93 28.28
N GLN A 35 -1.35 0.85 29.34
CA GLN A 35 -0.25 1.78 29.62
C GLN A 35 0.88 1.69 28.58
N GLU A 36 1.28 0.47 28.20
CA GLU A 36 2.28 0.23 27.14
C GLU A 36 1.89 0.86 25.80
N ARG A 37 0.58 0.92 25.52
CA ARG A 37 0.00 1.40 24.26
C ARG A 37 -0.43 2.87 24.34
N GLY A 38 -0.15 3.56 25.45
CA GLY A 38 -0.55 4.95 25.66
C GLY A 38 -2.06 5.18 25.77
N LEU A 39 -2.83 4.13 26.11
CA LEU A 39 -4.28 4.20 26.31
C LEU A 39 -4.62 4.65 27.74
N LYS A 40 -5.83 5.18 27.93
CA LYS A 40 -6.34 5.54 29.25
C LYS A 40 -6.42 4.30 30.16
N THR A 41 -5.89 4.42 31.38
CA THR A 41 -5.84 3.34 32.38
C THR A 41 -6.95 3.41 33.42
N GLU A 42 -7.80 4.43 33.35
CA GLU A 42 -8.87 4.66 34.31
C GLU A 42 -10.20 4.01 33.87
N GLY A 43 -10.95 3.46 34.83
CA GLY A 43 -12.29 2.94 34.61
C GLY A 43 -12.53 1.49 35.06
N THR A 44 -13.61 0.92 34.53
CA THR A 44 -14.01 -0.48 34.77
C THR A 44 -13.23 -1.43 33.86
N LYS A 45 -13.18 -2.72 34.22
CA LYS A 45 -12.48 -3.72 33.42
C LYS A 45 -13.03 -3.78 31.98
N ALA A 46 -14.34 -3.74 31.83
CA ALA A 46 -15.00 -3.76 30.52
C ALA A 46 -14.63 -2.54 29.66
N THR A 47 -14.54 -1.34 30.25
CA THR A 47 -14.15 -0.13 29.49
C THR A 47 -12.70 -0.17 29.02
N LEU A 48 -11.80 -0.79 29.80
CA LEU A 48 -10.41 -0.99 29.40
C LEU A 48 -10.29 -2.02 28.26
N ILE A 49 -11.03 -3.14 28.35
CA ILE A 49 -11.08 -4.15 27.29
C ILE A 49 -11.65 -3.55 26.00
N GLN A 50 -12.71 -2.73 26.09
CA GLN A 50 -13.26 -2.03 24.94
C GLN A 50 -12.23 -1.09 24.32
N SER A 51 -11.49 -0.34 25.14
CA SER A 51 -10.43 0.56 24.64
C SER A 51 -9.32 -0.22 23.91
N LEU A 52 -8.95 -1.41 24.39
CA LEU A 52 -7.99 -2.30 23.72
C LEU A 52 -8.54 -2.86 22.39
N MET A 53 -9.82 -3.24 22.35
CA MET A 53 -10.48 -3.71 21.13
C MET A 53 -10.63 -2.59 20.10
N ASP A 54 -11.01 -1.40 20.53
CA ASP A 54 -11.14 -0.22 19.67
C ASP A 54 -9.76 0.19 19.13
N TRP A 55 -8.72 0.16 19.98
CA TRP A 55 -7.35 0.39 19.53
C TRP A 55 -6.89 -0.68 18.53
N LYS A 56 -7.19 -1.96 18.77
CA LYS A 56 -6.90 -3.07 17.83
C LYS A 56 -7.61 -2.89 16.48
N LEU A 57 -8.87 -2.46 16.49
CA LEU A 57 -9.66 -2.21 15.27
C LEU A 57 -9.23 -0.93 14.55
N GLY A 58 -8.86 0.12 15.29
CA GLY A 58 -8.39 1.40 14.76
C GLY A 58 -6.91 1.41 14.34
N ALA A 59 -6.11 0.47 14.87
CA ALA A 59 -4.74 0.21 14.44
C ALA A 59 -4.68 -0.61 13.14
N ARG A 60 -5.82 -1.10 12.65
CA ARG A 60 -5.90 -1.61 11.29
C ARG A 60 -5.47 -0.48 10.34
N PRO A 61 -4.67 -0.80 9.30
CA PRO A 61 -4.35 0.19 8.29
C PRO A 61 -5.67 0.83 7.84
N VAL A 62 -5.69 2.17 7.86
CA VAL A 62 -6.72 2.94 7.16
C VAL A 62 -6.98 2.21 5.85
N PRO A 63 -8.24 1.88 5.50
CA PRO A 63 -8.51 1.45 4.15
C PRO A 63 -7.84 2.50 3.28
N VAL A 64 -6.95 2.04 2.39
CA VAL A 64 -6.28 2.88 1.40
C VAL A 64 -7.35 3.87 0.97
N PRO A 65 -7.15 5.19 1.14
CA PRO A 65 -8.23 6.16 0.94
C PRO A 65 -8.89 5.76 -0.36
N THR A 66 -10.21 5.46 -0.32
CA THR A 66 -10.96 5.08 -1.52
C THR A 66 -10.51 6.06 -2.56
N THR A 67 -9.81 5.55 -3.58
CA THR A 67 -9.14 6.35 -4.59
C THR A 67 -10.09 7.50 -4.93
N PRO A 68 -9.67 8.77 -4.76
CA PRO A 68 -10.58 9.89 -4.92
C PRO A 68 -11.32 9.68 -6.25
N HIS A 69 -12.65 9.60 -6.20
CA HIS A 69 -13.44 9.47 -7.41
C HIS A 69 -13.13 10.70 -8.23
N LEU A 70 -12.43 10.50 -9.35
CA LEU A 70 -11.96 11.56 -10.21
C LEU A 70 -13.20 12.17 -10.87
N GLU A 71 -13.81 13.17 -10.23
CA GLU A 71 -14.80 13.99 -10.92
C GLU A 71 -14.09 14.63 -12.11
N THR A 72 -14.60 14.36 -13.30
CA THR A 72 -14.12 14.86 -14.58
C THR A 72 -14.30 16.37 -14.62
N GLN A 73 -13.46 17.12 -13.91
CA GLN A 73 -13.45 18.57 -14.00
C GLN A 73 -12.79 18.97 -15.30
N SER A 74 -13.61 19.62 -16.13
CA SER A 74 -13.29 20.24 -17.40
C SER A 74 -11.86 20.78 -17.46
N VAL A 75 -11.13 20.21 -18.42
CA VAL A 75 -9.79 20.56 -18.90
C VAL A 75 -9.50 22.06 -18.72
N ARG A 76 -8.66 22.39 -17.74
CA ARG A 76 -7.81 23.58 -17.82
C ARG A 76 -6.37 23.11 -17.87
N GLN A 77 -5.90 23.05 -19.11
CA GLN A 77 -4.52 22.86 -19.51
C GLN A 77 -3.59 23.67 -18.60
N THR A 78 -2.78 22.97 -17.82
CA THR A 78 -1.48 23.49 -17.40
C THR A 78 -0.44 22.46 -17.80
N SER A 79 0.08 22.71 -18.99
CA SER A 79 1.19 22.04 -19.63
C SER A 79 2.45 22.18 -18.78
N ILE A 80 2.87 21.07 -18.17
CA ILE A 80 4.28 20.86 -17.78
C ILE A 80 4.65 19.48 -18.30
N TYR A 81 4.82 19.41 -19.62
CA TYR A 81 5.49 18.30 -20.28
C TYR A 81 6.66 18.91 -21.02
N ASN A 82 7.88 18.48 -20.72
CA ASN A 82 8.95 18.54 -21.71
C ASN A 82 8.72 17.36 -22.66
N THR A 83 7.72 17.51 -23.54
CA THR A 83 7.35 16.60 -24.63
C THR A 83 7.89 17.17 -25.94
N ASP A 84 9.22 17.33 -26.05
CA ASP A 84 9.85 17.76 -27.30
C ASP A 84 10.58 16.61 -28.02
N CYS A 85 10.42 15.36 -27.58
CA CYS A 85 11.21 14.22 -28.10
C CYS A 85 10.40 12.97 -28.48
N LEU A 86 9.07 13.02 -28.57
CA LEU A 86 8.25 11.80 -28.71
C LEU A 86 7.13 11.91 -29.74
N ASP A 87 7.37 12.67 -30.81
CA ASP A 87 6.38 13.01 -31.85
C ASP A 87 6.34 12.03 -33.04
N GLU A 88 7.07 10.89 -33.00
CA GLU A 88 7.14 9.93 -34.12
C GLU A 88 6.64 8.51 -33.80
N LEU A 89 6.06 8.25 -32.62
CA LEU A 89 5.57 6.90 -32.25
C LEU A 89 4.04 6.84 -32.05
N SER A 90 3.32 7.84 -32.55
CA SER A 90 1.90 8.09 -32.26
C SER A 90 0.88 7.15 -32.91
N ASP A 91 1.25 5.96 -33.43
CA ASP A 91 0.29 5.14 -34.19
C ASP A 91 0.20 3.65 -33.90
N ILE A 92 0.96 3.09 -32.95
CA ILE A 92 0.68 1.73 -32.47
C ILE A 92 1.04 1.65 -30.99
N VAL A 93 0.04 1.39 -30.14
CA VAL A 93 0.25 0.99 -28.74
C VAL A 93 0.81 -0.44 -28.77
N ASP A 94 2.01 -0.60 -29.33
CA ASP A 94 2.68 -1.88 -29.41
C ASP A 94 3.06 -2.29 -28.00
N GLU A 95 2.56 -3.46 -27.62
CA GLU A 95 2.85 -4.10 -26.35
C GLU A 95 4.36 -4.21 -26.17
N ILE A 96 4.91 -3.59 -25.11
CA ILE A 96 6.36 -3.56 -24.88
C ILE A 96 6.81 -4.99 -24.58
N PRO A 97 7.65 -5.61 -25.44
CA PRO A 97 8.07 -6.98 -25.23
C PRO A 97 9.03 -7.06 -24.05
N PHE A 98 8.81 -8.02 -23.15
CA PHE A 98 9.61 -8.17 -21.93
C PHE A 98 11.11 -8.31 -22.21
N GLU A 99 11.50 -8.97 -23.30
CA GLU A 99 12.90 -9.18 -23.69
C GLU A 99 13.65 -7.89 -24.02
N SER A 100 12.92 -6.82 -24.39
CA SER A 100 13.49 -5.52 -24.69
C SER A 100 13.77 -4.65 -23.47
N LEU A 101 13.35 -5.11 -22.28
CA LEU A 101 13.53 -4.41 -21.02
C LEU A 101 14.80 -4.88 -20.32
N GLU A 102 15.72 -3.96 -20.08
CA GLU A 102 16.87 -4.21 -19.23
C GLU A 102 16.49 -3.93 -17.77
N ILE A 103 16.29 -4.98 -16.98
CA ILE A 103 16.00 -4.83 -15.55
C ILE A 103 17.31 -4.67 -14.78
N GLY A 104 17.45 -3.53 -14.11
CA GLY A 104 18.60 -3.17 -13.29
C GLY A 104 18.29 -3.24 -11.79
N LYS A 105 18.90 -2.32 -11.04
CA LYS A 105 18.84 -2.32 -9.56
C LYS A 105 17.43 -2.06 -9.05
N LYS A 106 17.01 -2.81 -8.01
CA LYS A 106 15.80 -2.52 -7.24
C LYS A 106 15.84 -1.11 -6.64
N LEU A 107 14.89 -0.28 -7.02
CA LEU A 107 14.69 1.08 -6.52
C LEU A 107 13.91 1.07 -5.20
N GLY A 108 12.92 0.20 -5.09
CA GLY A 108 12.04 0.14 -3.93
C GLY A 108 11.09 -1.05 -3.97
N SER A 109 10.43 -1.27 -2.84
CA SER A 109 9.42 -2.31 -2.66
C SER A 109 8.17 -1.63 -2.10
N GLY A 110 7.02 -1.87 -2.71
CA GLY A 110 5.71 -1.55 -2.17
C GLY A 110 5.00 -2.81 -1.68
N GLY A 111 3.81 -2.64 -1.11
CA GLY A 111 2.99 -3.79 -0.68
C GLY A 111 2.51 -4.67 -1.85
N PHE A 112 2.36 -4.08 -3.05
CA PHE A 112 1.77 -4.73 -4.22
C PHE A 112 2.74 -4.88 -5.41
N LYS A 113 3.81 -4.07 -5.46
CA LYS A 113 4.80 -4.13 -6.55
C LYS A 113 6.21 -3.84 -6.06
N ASP A 114 7.18 -4.39 -6.78
CA ASP A 114 8.57 -3.97 -6.68
C ASP A 114 8.93 -3.06 -7.86
N CYS A 115 9.70 -2.01 -7.60
CA CYS A 115 10.17 -1.11 -8.64
C CYS A 115 11.67 -1.31 -8.84
N TYR A 116 12.08 -1.42 -10.09
CA TYR A 116 13.47 -1.56 -10.53
C TYR A 116 13.82 -0.42 -11.46
N ALA A 117 15.07 0.03 -11.40
CA ALA A 117 15.63 0.88 -12.43
C ALA A 117 15.87 0.00 -13.65
N GLY A 118 15.52 0.47 -14.82
CA GLY A 118 15.78 -0.27 -16.04
C GLY A 118 16.07 0.64 -17.22
N ARG A 119 16.24 0.02 -18.37
CA ARG A 119 16.35 0.71 -19.65
C ARG A 119 15.42 0.11 -20.68
N TYR A 120 14.85 0.97 -21.49
CA TYR A 120 14.04 0.62 -22.65
C TYR A 120 14.44 1.54 -23.79
N ILE A 121 14.88 0.98 -24.92
CA ILE A 121 15.39 1.75 -26.08
C ILE A 121 16.43 2.81 -25.63
N GLU A 122 17.41 2.37 -24.84
CA GLU A 122 18.46 3.22 -24.23
C GLU A 122 17.97 4.34 -23.30
N GLN A 123 16.66 4.47 -23.08
CA GLN A 123 16.08 5.44 -22.16
C GLN A 123 15.98 4.85 -20.75
N PRO A 124 16.35 5.62 -19.70
CA PRO A 124 16.18 5.18 -18.32
C PRO A 124 14.70 5.15 -17.95
N VAL A 125 14.23 4.00 -17.49
CA VAL A 125 12.83 3.77 -17.10
C VAL A 125 12.73 3.15 -15.71
N ALA A 126 11.55 3.22 -15.10
CA ALA A 126 11.22 2.47 -13.90
C ALA A 126 10.33 1.28 -14.27
N ILE A 127 10.75 0.07 -13.92
CA ILE A 127 10.05 -1.18 -14.22
C ILE A 127 9.35 -1.67 -12.96
N GLY A 128 8.04 -1.85 -13.02
CA GLY A 128 7.22 -2.35 -11.91
C GLY A 128 6.88 -3.83 -12.06
N GLU A 129 7.31 -4.66 -11.12
CA GLU A 129 6.95 -6.09 -11.03
C GLU A 129 5.80 -6.27 -10.03
N LEU A 130 4.64 -6.74 -10.50
CA LEU A 130 3.46 -6.96 -9.65
C LEU A 130 3.53 -8.33 -8.96
N ARG A 131 3.24 -8.36 -7.66
CA ARG A 131 3.21 -9.60 -6.86
C ARG A 131 1.78 -10.13 -6.80
N ILE A 132 1.45 -11.10 -7.64
CA ILE A 132 0.09 -11.66 -7.71
C ILE A 132 0.12 -13.17 -7.57
N THR A 133 -0.74 -13.73 -6.72
CA THR A 133 -0.75 -15.17 -6.34
C THR A 133 -1.82 -15.99 -7.07
N GLU A 134 -2.94 -15.36 -7.44
CA GLU A 134 -4.04 -15.97 -8.20
C GLU A 134 -4.49 -14.94 -9.23
N PHE A 135 -4.35 -15.26 -10.52
CA PHE A 135 -4.61 -14.33 -11.60
C PHE A 135 -5.68 -14.90 -12.51
N THR A 136 -6.81 -14.22 -12.60
CA THR A 136 -7.90 -14.55 -13.53
C THR A 136 -7.76 -13.75 -14.82
N ALA A 137 -8.32 -14.28 -15.91
CA ALA A 137 -8.30 -13.60 -17.21
C ALA A 137 -9.06 -12.26 -17.18
N GLU A 138 -10.03 -12.12 -16.28
CA GLU A 138 -10.82 -10.90 -16.10
C GLU A 138 -9.97 -9.77 -15.47
N GLU A 139 -9.17 -10.08 -14.44
CA GLU A 139 -8.24 -9.13 -13.82
C GLU A 139 -7.15 -8.66 -14.80
N PHE A 140 -6.69 -9.54 -15.69
CA PHE A 140 -5.75 -9.14 -16.75
C PHE A 140 -6.37 -8.12 -17.72
N ALA A 141 -7.64 -8.33 -18.09
CA ALA A 141 -8.35 -7.44 -18.99
C ALA A 141 -8.58 -6.06 -18.36
N GLU A 142 -8.89 -6.01 -17.07
CA GLU A 142 -9.03 -4.77 -16.31
C GLU A 142 -7.71 -4.00 -16.25
N ILE A 143 -6.61 -4.65 -15.88
CA ILE A 143 -5.28 -4.03 -15.83
C ILE A 143 -4.87 -3.52 -17.22
N LYS A 144 -5.11 -4.29 -18.28
CA LYS A 144 -4.82 -3.87 -19.66
C LYS A 144 -5.66 -2.65 -20.07
N HIS A 145 -6.93 -2.61 -19.65
CA HIS A 145 -7.78 -1.46 -19.91
C HIS A 145 -7.29 -0.21 -19.18
N GLU A 146 -6.90 -0.33 -17.92
CA GLU A 146 -6.32 0.78 -17.14
C GLU A 146 -5.04 1.33 -17.79
N ILE A 147 -4.13 0.46 -18.25
CA ILE A 147 -2.90 0.89 -18.93
C ILE A 147 -3.20 1.67 -20.21
N SER A 148 -4.25 1.29 -20.94
CA SER A 148 -4.64 1.94 -22.20
C SER A 148 -5.23 3.34 -22.03
N VAL A 149 -5.65 3.72 -20.82
CA VAL A 149 -6.27 5.04 -20.55
C VAL A 149 -5.34 6.02 -19.83
N LEU A 150 -4.10 5.62 -19.54
CA LEU A 150 -3.02 6.46 -19.01
C LEU A 150 -2.33 7.26 -20.12
#